data_AF-A0AAV2SGC5-F1
#
_entry.id   AF-A0AAV2SGC5-F1
#
_cell.length_a   1.000
_cell.length_b   1.000
_cell.length_c   1.000
_cell.angle_alpha   90.00
_cell.angle_beta   90.00
_cell.angle_gamma   90.00
#
_symmetry.space_group_name_H-M   'P 1'
#
loop_
_entity.id
_entity.type
_entity.pdbx_description
1 polymer ?
#
loop_
_entity_poly.entity_id
_entity_poly.type
_entity_poly.pdbx_seq_one_letter_code
_entity_poly.pdbx_strand_id
1 'polypeptide(L)'
;RIFTKIMKVVLTHLRSYAIKIAAWLDDFLLSASSASLASSQASFALETLEQLGFVPNLAKSQLVPVQRISHVGLIWDSVSFTVSVPIEKLLDIQAKCVKALSSSVSVRFLSSILGSLEFFRWGFLYAPLHYRALQRDVIRFLACGLSYSSLVCVSHDARVDLQWWVDCGSELPPKSLSPFS
;
A
#
# COMPACT_ATOMS: atom_id res chain seq x y z
N ARG A 1 19.01 -6.17 6.32
CA ARG A 1 18.97 -7.59 5.87
C ARG A 1 19.00 -8.62 7.01
N ILE A 2 19.56 -8.32 8.19
CA ILE A 2 19.57 -9.24 9.35
C ILE A 2 18.16 -9.41 9.95
N PHE A 3 17.46 -8.30 10.22
CA PHE A 3 16.11 -8.32 10.78
C PHE A 3 15.14 -9.22 10.00
N THR A 4 15.09 -9.09 8.67
CA THR A 4 14.24 -9.94 7.81
C THR A 4 14.58 -11.43 7.91
N LYS A 5 15.86 -11.80 8.14
CA LYS A 5 16.25 -13.21 8.34
C LYS A 5 15.75 -13.73 9.68
N ILE A 6 15.88 -12.94 10.74
CA ILE A 6 15.37 -13.28 12.08
C ILE A 6 13.84 -13.41 12.02
N MET A 7 13.15 -12.44 11.43
CA MET A 7 11.69 -12.46 11.26
C MET A 7 11.19 -13.67 10.48
N LYS A 8 11.94 -14.16 9.50
CA LYS A 8 11.57 -15.41 8.81
C LYS A 8 11.49 -16.59 9.77
N VAL A 9 12.43 -16.74 10.70
CA VAL A 9 12.41 -17.82 11.70
C VAL A 9 11.22 -17.67 12.63
N VAL A 10 10.98 -16.46 13.15
CA VAL A 10 9.83 -16.17 14.02
C VAL A 10 8.51 -16.47 13.32
N LEU A 11 8.33 -16.01 12.07
CA LEU A 11 7.13 -16.27 11.30
C LEU A 11 6.95 -17.76 11.00
N THR A 12 8.01 -18.49 10.70
CA THR A 12 7.94 -19.95 10.52
C THR A 12 7.49 -20.65 11.80
N HIS A 13 8.02 -20.23 12.95
CA HIS A 13 7.59 -20.75 14.26
C HIS A 13 6.11 -20.47 14.51
N LEU A 14 5.65 -19.22 14.38
CA LEU A 14 4.23 -18.87 14.56
C LEU A 14 3.32 -19.64 13.59
N ARG A 15 3.72 -19.79 12.33
CA ARG A 15 2.98 -20.58 11.33
C ARG A 15 2.91 -22.06 11.66
N SER A 16 3.88 -22.64 12.37
CA SER A 16 3.80 -24.03 12.81
C SER A 16 2.67 -24.29 13.82
N TYR A 17 2.14 -23.24 14.46
CA TYR A 17 0.94 -23.30 15.30
C TYR A 17 -0.36 -22.98 14.52
N ALA A 18 -0.34 -23.16 13.19
CA ALA A 18 -1.47 -22.86 12.29
C ALA A 18 -1.96 -21.40 12.33
N ILE A 19 -1.10 -20.47 12.75
CA ILE A 19 -1.41 -19.03 12.75
C ILE A 19 -1.22 -18.48 11.34
N LYS A 20 -2.28 -17.92 10.76
CA LYS A 20 -2.21 -17.23 9.47
C LYS A 20 -1.69 -15.81 9.70
N ILE A 21 -0.37 -15.66 9.60
CA ILE A 21 0.32 -14.40 9.83
C ILE A 21 1.16 -13.97 8.62
N ALA A 22 1.04 -12.70 8.26
CA ALA A 22 1.89 -11.97 7.34
C ALA A 22 2.67 -10.90 8.09
N ALA A 23 3.85 -10.54 7.58
CA ALA A 23 4.61 -9.41 8.10
C ALA A 23 5.24 -8.61 6.97
N TRP A 24 5.24 -7.30 7.14
CA TRP A 24 5.86 -6.34 6.25
C TRP A 24 6.82 -5.47 7.08
N LEU A 25 8.12 -5.75 6.96
CA LEU A 25 9.13 -5.18 7.85
C LEU A 25 8.74 -5.41 9.31
N ASP A 26 8.39 -4.35 10.03
CA ASP A 26 8.00 -4.30 11.44
C ASP A 26 6.49 -4.44 11.70
N ASP A 27 5.65 -4.36 10.67
CA ASP A 27 4.21 -4.51 10.80
C ASP A 27 3.77 -5.97 10.62
N PHE A 28 2.91 -6.48 11.52
CA PHE A 28 2.34 -7.82 11.45
C PHE A 28 0.83 -7.77 11.21
N LEU A 29 0.32 -8.71 10.43
CA LEU A 29 -1.11 -8.89 10.19
C LEU A 29 -1.47 -10.37 10.37
N LEU A 30 -2.45 -10.62 11.23
CA LEU A 30 -2.94 -11.95 11.55
C LEU A 30 -4.41 -12.07 11.14
N SER A 31 -4.79 -13.25 10.64
CA SER A 31 -6.18 -13.56 10.31
C SER A 31 -6.60 -14.90 10.93
N ALA A 32 -7.81 -14.96 11.46
CA ALA A 32 -8.40 -16.19 12.00
C ALA A 32 -9.89 -16.29 11.61
N SER A 33 -10.46 -17.49 11.77
CA SER A 33 -11.87 -17.76 11.43
C SER A 33 -12.87 -17.23 12.46
N SER A 34 -12.43 -16.86 13.66
CA SER A 34 -13.27 -16.27 14.71
C SER A 34 -12.53 -15.22 15.50
N ALA A 35 -13.27 -14.31 16.15
CA ALA A 35 -12.68 -13.30 17.02
C ALA A 35 -11.94 -13.93 18.22
N SER A 36 -12.51 -14.97 18.85
CA SER A 36 -11.85 -15.66 19.96
C SER A 36 -10.50 -16.28 19.56
N LEU A 37 -10.44 -16.91 18.39
CA LEU A 37 -9.21 -17.48 17.86
C LEU A 37 -8.21 -16.39 17.48
N ALA A 38 -8.66 -15.31 16.83
CA ALA A 38 -7.82 -14.16 16.50
C ALA A 38 -7.17 -13.55 17.75
N SER A 39 -7.94 -13.32 18.82
CA SER A 39 -7.41 -12.81 20.08
C SER A 39 -6.39 -13.75 20.69
N SER A 40 -6.70 -15.05 20.78
CA SER A 40 -5.78 -16.04 21.35
C SER A 40 -4.47 -16.14 20.56
N GLN A 41 -4.55 -16.19 19.23
CA GLN A 41 -3.37 -16.25 18.37
C GLN A 41 -2.57 -14.94 18.38
N ALA A 42 -3.23 -13.79 18.48
CA ALA A 42 -2.57 -12.50 18.64
C ALA A 42 -1.81 -12.42 19.96
N SER A 43 -2.41 -12.87 21.07
CA SER A 43 -1.74 -12.95 22.38
C SER A 43 -0.52 -13.87 22.33
N PHE A 44 -0.64 -15.05 21.74
CA PHE A 44 0.48 -15.99 21.59
C PHE A 44 1.61 -15.40 20.72
N ALA A 45 1.28 -14.73 19.62
CA ALA A 45 2.25 -14.07 18.77
C ALA A 45 2.96 -12.92 19.50
N LEU A 46 2.21 -12.13 20.28
CA LEU A 46 2.75 -11.04 21.08
C LEU A 46 3.74 -11.57 22.14
N GLU A 47 3.33 -12.57 22.91
CA GLU A 47 4.18 -13.20 23.92
C GLU A 47 5.47 -13.78 23.30
N THR A 48 5.35 -14.46 22.16
CA THR A 48 6.51 -15.00 21.43
C THR A 48 7.48 -13.88 21.04
N LEU A 49 6.98 -12.76 20.54
CA LEU A 49 7.81 -11.61 20.17
C LEU A 49 8.50 -11.00 21.40
N GLU A 50 7.78 -10.83 22.50
CA GLU A 50 8.33 -10.29 23.75
C GLU A 50 9.42 -11.19 24.34
N GLN A 51 9.22 -12.52 24.34
CA GLN A 51 10.22 -13.49 24.80
C GLN A 51 11.49 -13.47 23.96
N LEU A 52 11.39 -13.11 22.68
CA LEU A 52 12.53 -12.95 21.78
C LEU A 52 13.20 -11.56 21.91
N GLY A 53 12.74 -10.73 22.84
CA GLY A 53 13.29 -9.40 23.13
C GLY A 53 12.76 -8.29 22.22
N PHE A 54 11.70 -8.52 21.45
CA PHE A 54 11.01 -7.44 20.73
C PHE A 54 10.15 -6.64 21.71
N VAL A 55 9.95 -5.36 21.40
CA VAL A 55 9.11 -4.45 22.17
C VAL A 55 8.01 -3.92 21.25
N PRO A 56 6.89 -4.64 21.10
CA PRO A 56 5.78 -4.23 20.25
C PRO A 56 5.17 -2.90 20.73
N ASN A 57 4.82 -2.02 19.80
CA ASN A 57 4.12 -0.78 20.15
C ASN A 57 2.63 -1.08 20.39
N LEU A 58 2.26 -1.39 21.63
CA LEU A 58 0.88 -1.74 21.99
C LEU A 58 -0.12 -0.60 21.70
N ALA A 59 0.31 0.67 21.84
CA ALA A 59 -0.55 1.82 21.57
C ALA A 59 -0.91 1.97 20.08
N LYS A 60 -0.05 1.47 19.17
CA LYS A 60 -0.32 1.42 17.73
C LYS A 60 -0.90 0.08 17.28
N SER A 61 -0.94 -0.92 18.15
CA SER A 61 -1.35 -2.28 17.81
C SER A 61 -2.86 -2.45 17.88
N GLN A 62 -3.44 -3.06 16.86
CA GLN A 62 -4.85 -3.47 16.87
C GLN A 62 -4.95 -4.91 17.39
N LEU A 63 -5.05 -5.08 18.71
CA LEU A 63 -5.12 -6.41 19.35
C LEU A 63 -6.56 -6.94 19.52
N VAL A 64 -7.55 -6.05 19.47
CA VAL A 64 -8.96 -6.45 19.41
C VAL A 64 -9.28 -6.83 17.97
N PRO A 65 -9.76 -8.05 17.69
CA PRO A 65 -10.06 -8.48 16.33
C PRO A 65 -11.08 -7.57 15.64
N VAL A 66 -10.79 -7.21 14.40
CA VAL A 66 -11.66 -6.39 13.56
C VAL A 66 -11.76 -7.01 12.17
N GLN A 67 -12.87 -6.75 11.48
CA GLN A 67 -13.07 -7.23 10.11
C GLN A 67 -12.47 -6.29 9.06
N ARG A 68 -12.20 -5.04 9.44
CA ARG A 68 -11.58 -4.03 8.57
C ARG A 68 -10.39 -3.41 9.30
N ILE A 69 -9.21 -3.47 8.67
CA ILE A 69 -7.96 -2.99 9.29
C ILE A 69 -7.08 -2.27 8.26
N SER A 70 -6.42 -1.20 8.70
CA SER A 70 -5.38 -0.55 7.92
C SER A 70 -4.05 -1.24 8.17
N HIS A 71 -3.40 -1.74 7.11
CA HIS A 71 -2.10 -2.41 7.20
C HIS A 71 -1.26 -2.13 5.95
N VAL A 72 -0.01 -1.69 6.16
CA VAL A 72 0.91 -1.21 5.11
C VAL A 72 0.28 -0.08 4.28
N GLY A 73 -0.62 0.69 4.89
CA GLY A 73 -1.31 1.82 4.24
C GLY A 73 -2.33 1.41 3.17
N LEU A 74 -2.88 0.20 3.25
CA LEU A 74 -4.07 -0.28 2.53
C LEU A 74 -5.13 -0.72 3.55
N ILE A 75 -6.40 -0.72 3.13
CA ILE A 75 -7.49 -1.25 3.93
C ILE A 75 -7.71 -2.71 3.55
N TRP A 76 -7.69 -3.59 4.53
CA TRP A 76 -7.98 -5.01 4.38
C TRP A 76 -9.35 -5.29 4.97
N ASP A 77 -10.24 -5.88 4.19
CA ASP A 77 -11.61 -6.20 4.59
C ASP A 77 -11.83 -7.72 4.50
N SER A 78 -11.99 -8.37 5.65
CA SER A 78 -12.10 -9.83 5.75
C SER A 78 -13.48 -10.35 5.39
N VAL A 79 -14.51 -9.50 5.32
CA VAL A 79 -15.90 -9.89 5.00
C VAL A 79 -16.07 -9.95 3.49
N SER A 80 -15.70 -8.87 2.81
CA SER A 80 -15.68 -8.82 1.35
C SER A 80 -14.48 -9.55 0.74
N PHE A 81 -13.48 -9.89 1.57
CA PHE A 81 -12.23 -10.50 1.15
C PHE A 81 -11.50 -9.66 0.10
N THR A 82 -11.37 -8.37 0.39
CA THR A 82 -10.76 -7.39 -0.52
C THR A 82 -9.69 -6.55 0.16
N VAL A 83 -8.86 -5.90 -0.67
CA VAL A 83 -7.91 -4.86 -0.30
C VAL A 83 -8.23 -3.61 -1.09
N SER A 84 -8.32 -2.47 -0.43
CA SER A 84 -8.63 -1.19 -1.07
C SER A 84 -7.66 -0.09 -0.69
N VAL A 85 -7.61 0.94 -1.53
CA VAL A 85 -6.86 2.16 -1.28
C VAL A 85 -7.68 3.04 -0.32
N PRO A 86 -7.09 3.53 0.79
CA PRO A 86 -7.77 4.47 1.68
C PRO A 86 -8.15 5.77 0.96
N ILE A 87 -9.33 6.31 1.25
CA ILE A 87 -9.86 7.51 0.59
C ILE A 87 -8.94 8.72 0.78
N GLU A 88 -8.32 8.87 1.94
CA GLU A 88 -7.39 9.96 2.22
C GLU A 88 -6.18 9.96 1.27
N LYS A 89 -5.70 8.77 0.87
CA LYS A 89 -4.60 8.67 -0.11
C LYS A 89 -5.07 8.99 -1.52
N LEU A 90 -6.30 8.60 -1.86
CA LEU A 90 -6.91 8.91 -3.15
C LEU A 90 -7.06 10.43 -3.33
N LEU A 91 -7.60 11.12 -2.31
CA LEU A 91 -7.76 12.58 -2.32
C LEU A 91 -6.43 13.32 -2.41
N ASP A 92 -5.39 12.86 -1.69
CA ASP A 92 -4.04 13.43 -1.81
C ASP A 92 -3.49 13.29 -3.24
N ILE A 93 -3.72 12.14 -3.88
CA ILE A 93 -3.28 11.92 -5.26
C ILE A 93 -4.08 12.79 -6.24
N GLN A 94 -5.39 12.90 -6.07
CA GLN A 94 -6.22 13.78 -6.88
C GLN A 94 -5.73 15.22 -6.84
N ALA A 95 -5.45 15.74 -5.65
CA ALA A 95 -4.91 17.09 -5.49
C ALA A 95 -3.56 17.26 -6.22
N LYS A 96 -2.69 16.24 -6.16
CA LYS A 96 -1.40 16.27 -6.87
C LYS A 96 -1.58 16.22 -8.39
N CYS A 97 -2.51 15.42 -8.89
CA CYS A 97 -2.84 15.33 -10.31
C CYS A 97 -3.38 16.67 -10.85
N VAL A 98 -4.31 17.31 -10.13
CA VAL A 98 -4.81 18.66 -10.48
C VAL A 98 -3.67 19.67 -10.61
N LYS A 99 -2.72 19.66 -9.66
CA LYS A 99 -1.55 20.54 -9.71
C LYS A 99 -0.63 20.27 -10.92
N ALA A 100 -0.41 18.99 -11.24
CA ALA A 100 0.40 18.59 -12.39
C ALA A 100 -0.26 18.89 -13.74
N LEU A 101 -1.60 18.99 -13.78
CA LEU A 101 -2.35 19.36 -14.98
C LEU A 101 -2.40 20.88 -15.21
N SER A 102 -2.42 21.67 -14.13
CA SER A 102 -2.59 23.12 -14.19
C SER A 102 -1.29 23.90 -14.43
N SER A 103 -0.13 23.33 -14.13
CA SER A 103 1.15 24.05 -14.18
C SER A 103 2.34 23.14 -14.46
N SER A 104 3.47 23.73 -14.86
CA SER A 104 4.74 23.02 -14.93
C SER A 104 5.19 22.62 -13.53
N VAL A 105 5.55 21.35 -13.37
CA VAL A 105 5.94 20.76 -12.09
C VAL A 105 7.32 20.12 -12.19
N SER A 106 7.98 19.92 -11.06
CA SER A 106 9.29 19.28 -11.07
C SER A 106 9.19 17.79 -11.43
N VAL A 107 10.25 17.24 -12.05
CA VAL A 107 10.34 15.78 -12.28
C VAL A 107 10.21 15.00 -10.97
N ARG A 108 10.70 15.56 -9.85
CA ARG A 108 10.49 14.99 -8.50
C ARG A 108 9.03 14.89 -8.11
N PHE A 109 8.24 15.93 -8.41
CA PHE A 109 6.82 15.94 -8.11
C PHE A 109 6.08 14.86 -8.91
N LEU A 110 6.34 14.75 -10.21
CA LEU A 110 5.79 13.68 -11.05
C LEU A 110 6.23 12.29 -10.56
N SER A 111 7.49 12.14 -10.15
CA SER A 111 8.00 10.88 -9.60
C SER A 111 7.32 10.51 -8.28
N SER A 112 6.96 11.50 -7.45
CA SER A 112 6.18 11.27 -6.24
C SER A 112 4.76 10.80 -6.53
N ILE A 113 4.08 11.38 -7.54
CA ILE A 113 2.77 10.89 -7.99
C ILE A 113 2.92 9.45 -8.47
N LEU A 114 3.86 9.19 -9.37
CA LEU A 114 4.10 7.86 -9.92
C LEU A 114 4.36 6.81 -8.83
N GLY A 115 5.17 7.13 -7.82
CA GLY A 115 5.44 6.21 -6.70
C GLY A 115 4.18 5.87 -5.91
N SER A 116 3.32 6.83 -5.63
CA SER A 116 2.03 6.59 -4.97
C SER A 116 1.08 5.75 -5.83
N LEU A 117 1.02 6.02 -7.15
CA LEU A 117 0.17 5.26 -8.08
C LEU A 117 0.66 3.82 -8.29
N GLU A 118 1.98 3.60 -8.28
CA GLU A 118 2.55 2.25 -8.29
C GLU A 118 2.13 1.48 -7.04
N PHE A 119 2.17 2.14 -5.88
CA PHE A 119 1.67 1.57 -4.63
C PHE A 119 0.16 1.25 -4.68
N PHE A 120 -0.65 2.07 -5.37
CA PHE A 120 -2.09 1.79 -5.50
C PHE A 120 -2.40 0.48 -6.22
N ARG A 121 -1.49 -0.06 -7.05
CA ARG A 121 -1.63 -1.38 -7.68
C ARG A 121 -1.91 -2.50 -6.67
N TRP A 122 -1.48 -2.34 -5.42
CA TRP A 122 -1.72 -3.31 -4.36
C TRP A 122 -3.18 -3.35 -3.89
N GLY A 123 -3.92 -2.24 -4.00
CA GLY A 123 -5.34 -2.14 -3.62
C GLY A 123 -6.30 -1.86 -4.79
N PHE A 124 -5.80 -1.58 -5.98
CA PHE A 124 -6.57 -1.29 -7.19
C PHE A 124 -5.86 -1.87 -8.41
N LEU A 125 -6.41 -2.96 -8.98
CA LEU A 125 -5.77 -3.74 -10.04
C LEU A 125 -5.50 -2.93 -11.31
N TYR A 126 -6.39 -2.00 -11.65
CA TYR A 126 -6.33 -1.21 -12.87
C TYR A 126 -5.45 0.04 -12.77
N ALA A 127 -4.82 0.30 -11.62
CA ALA A 127 -3.90 1.44 -11.45
C ALA A 127 -2.88 1.58 -12.61
N PRO A 128 -2.23 0.49 -13.09
CA PRO A 128 -1.26 0.58 -14.18
C PRO A 128 -1.86 1.04 -15.51
N LEU A 129 -3.18 0.99 -15.72
CA LEU A 129 -3.79 1.54 -16.94
C LEU A 129 -3.76 3.07 -16.96
N HIS A 130 -3.59 3.70 -15.79
CA HIS A 130 -3.76 5.14 -15.60
C HIS A 130 -2.47 5.84 -15.10
N TYR A 131 -1.30 5.22 -15.22
CA TYR A 131 -0.02 5.88 -14.92
C TYR A 131 1.12 5.56 -15.88
N ARG A 132 0.90 4.72 -16.90
CA ARG A 132 1.98 4.24 -17.79
C ARG A 132 2.51 5.34 -18.68
N ALA A 133 1.67 6.26 -19.15
CA ALA A 133 2.13 7.40 -19.92
C ALA A 133 2.92 8.38 -19.04
N LEU A 134 2.46 8.62 -17.80
CA LEU A 134 3.23 9.37 -16.81
C LEU A 134 4.59 8.73 -16.53
N GLN A 135 4.64 7.41 -16.38
CA GLN A 135 5.88 6.66 -16.18
C GLN A 135 6.85 6.84 -17.36
N ARG A 136 6.35 6.76 -18.61
CA ARG A 136 7.16 7.01 -19.81
C ARG A 136 7.73 8.42 -19.82
N ASP A 137 6.94 9.42 -19.44
CA ASP A 137 7.38 10.80 -19.36
C ASP A 137 8.51 10.99 -18.35
N VAL A 138 8.37 10.47 -17.12
CA VAL A 138 9.41 10.55 -16.09
C VAL A 138 10.70 9.89 -16.56
N ILE A 139 10.62 8.70 -17.16
CA ILE A 139 11.79 8.00 -17.71
C ILE A 139 12.44 8.83 -18.82
N ARG A 140 11.65 9.38 -19.75
CA ARG A 140 12.14 10.21 -20.84
C ARG A 140 12.86 11.45 -20.32
N PHE A 141 12.27 12.17 -19.36
CA PHE A 141 12.88 13.38 -18.79
C PHE A 141 14.25 13.09 -18.17
N LEU A 142 14.35 12.03 -17.38
CA LEU A 142 15.61 11.61 -16.76
C LEU A 142 16.62 11.14 -17.82
N ALA A 143 16.18 10.41 -18.85
CA ALA A 143 17.04 9.98 -19.96
C ALA A 143 17.59 11.16 -20.79
N CYS A 144 16.84 12.27 -20.89
CA CYS A 144 17.30 13.52 -21.50
C CYS A 144 18.27 14.32 -20.61
N GLY A 145 18.69 13.80 -19.45
CA GLY A 145 19.60 14.47 -18.54
C GLY A 145 18.96 15.53 -17.65
N LEU A 146 17.62 15.61 -17.59
CA LEU A 146 16.94 16.53 -16.68
C LEU A 146 17.12 16.08 -15.23
N SER A 147 17.34 17.07 -14.37
CA SER A 147 17.42 16.85 -12.93
C SER A 147 16.03 16.67 -12.30
N TYR A 148 15.98 16.08 -11.11
CA TYR A 148 14.73 16.02 -10.33
C TYR A 148 14.13 17.40 -10.00
N SER A 149 14.95 18.46 -10.01
CA SER A 149 14.53 19.85 -9.81
C SER A 149 14.03 20.53 -11.09
N SER A 150 14.25 19.95 -12.26
CA SER A 150 13.85 20.53 -13.53
C SER A 150 12.34 20.58 -13.65
N LEU A 151 11.80 21.75 -14.05
CA LEU A 151 10.38 21.94 -14.31
C LEU A 151 10.03 21.41 -15.70
N VAL A 152 8.96 20.61 -15.76
CA VAL A 152 8.52 19.93 -16.98
C VAL A 152 7.00 20.01 -17.12
N CYS A 153 6.53 19.90 -18.36
CA CYS A 153 5.13 19.69 -18.68
C CYS A 153 4.91 18.22 -19.06
N VAL A 154 3.82 17.63 -18.56
CA VAL A 154 3.39 16.30 -18.97
C VAL A 154 2.91 16.28 -20.42
N SER A 155 3.19 15.18 -21.11
CA SER A 155 2.72 14.88 -22.47
C SER A 155 1.19 14.77 -22.51
N HIS A 156 0.61 14.78 -23.72
CA HIS A 156 -0.83 14.60 -23.89
C HIS A 156 -1.31 13.27 -23.27
N ASP A 157 -0.64 12.15 -23.54
CA ASP A 157 -0.98 10.86 -22.97
C ASP A 157 -0.92 10.85 -21.44
N ALA A 158 0.12 11.47 -20.86
CA ALA A 158 0.24 11.57 -19.41
C ALA A 158 -0.81 12.48 -18.78
N ARG A 159 -1.32 13.48 -19.52
CA ARG A 159 -2.49 14.27 -19.09
C ARG A 159 -3.75 13.40 -19.04
N VAL A 160 -3.95 12.49 -19.99
CA VAL A 160 -5.08 11.54 -19.97
C VAL A 160 -5.01 10.65 -18.72
N ASP A 161 -3.83 10.11 -18.42
CA ASP A 161 -3.57 9.34 -17.19
C ASP A 161 -3.94 10.15 -15.93
N LEU A 162 -3.38 11.36 -15.80
CA LEU A 162 -3.62 12.22 -14.63
C LEU A 162 -5.08 12.67 -14.51
N GLN A 163 -5.74 12.97 -15.64
CA GLN A 163 -7.13 13.40 -15.67
C GLN A 163 -8.05 12.27 -15.19
N TRP A 164 -7.79 11.03 -15.59
CA TRP A 164 -8.55 9.88 -15.09
C TRP A 164 -8.53 9.81 -13.55
N TRP A 165 -7.38 10.07 -12.91
CA TRP A 165 -7.31 10.09 -11.44
C TRP A 165 -8.11 11.22 -10.81
N VAL A 166 -8.20 12.37 -11.46
CA VAL A 166 -9.06 13.48 -11.01
C VAL A 166 -10.54 13.08 -11.10
N ASP A 167 -10.90 12.32 -12.13
CA ASP A 167 -12.30 12.00 -12.45
C ASP A 167 -12.79 10.67 -11.83
N CYS A 168 -11.91 9.81 -11.30
CA CYS A 168 -12.26 8.48 -10.81
C CYS A 168 -13.14 8.45 -9.55
N GLY A 169 -13.64 9.60 -9.09
CA GLY A 169 -14.52 9.73 -7.94
C GLY A 169 -13.81 9.50 -6.61
N SER A 170 -14.60 9.26 -5.56
CA SER A 170 -14.12 9.05 -4.18
C SER A 170 -13.85 7.60 -3.82
N GLU A 171 -14.16 6.65 -4.72
CA GLU A 171 -14.02 5.21 -4.46
C GLU A 171 -13.43 4.50 -5.68
N LEU A 172 -12.36 3.74 -5.43
CA LEU A 172 -11.80 2.83 -6.42
C LEU A 172 -12.35 1.42 -6.18
N PRO A 173 -12.60 0.64 -7.24
CA PRO A 173 -13.02 -0.74 -7.07
C PRO A 173 -11.91 -1.50 -6.33
N PRO A 174 -12.23 -2.18 -5.23
CA PRO A 174 -11.24 -2.83 -4.41
C PRO A 174 -10.67 -4.06 -5.12
N LYS A 175 -9.44 -4.43 -4.78
CA LYS A 175 -8.81 -5.64 -5.29
C LYS A 175 -9.28 -6.85 -4.49
N SER A 176 -9.88 -7.83 -5.17
CA SER A 176 -10.21 -9.13 -4.57
C SER A 176 -8.95 -9.86 -4.10
N LEU A 177 -9.02 -10.49 -2.93
CA LEU A 177 -8.03 -11.43 -2.43
C LEU A 177 -8.31 -12.88 -2.89
N SER A 178 -9.48 -13.13 -3.47
CA SER A 178 -9.82 -14.45 -4.02
C SER A 178 -8.96 -14.73 -5.27
N PRO A 179 -8.35 -15.93 -5.39
CA PRO A 179 -7.62 -16.31 -6.60
C PRO A 179 -8.54 -16.54 -7.83
N PHE A 180 -9.87 -16.47 -7.67
CA PHE A 180 -10.86 -16.77 -8.72
C PHE A 180 -11.73 -15.56 -9.12
N SER A 181 -11.28 -14.34 -8.86
CA SER A 181 -11.94 -13.11 -9.34
C SER A 181 -11.52 -12.73 -10.75
#